data_AF-A0AAD5TNM0-F1
#
_entry.id   AF-A0AAD5TNM0-F1
#
_cell.length_a   1.000
_cell.length_b   1.000
_cell.length_c   1.000
_cell.angle_alpha   90.00
_cell.angle_beta   90.00
_cell.angle_gamma   90.00
#
_symmetry.space_group_name_H-M   'P 1'
#
loop_
_entity.id
_entity.type
_entity.pdbx_description
1 polymer ?
#
loop_
_entity_poly.entity_id
_entity_poly.type
_entity_poly.pdbx_seq_one_letter_code
_entity_poly.pdbx_strand_id
1 'polypeptide(L)'
;MSDYELRALTLPEVPAFLAHCAQTFAPAGAPAALFQDHWHNDPHAQVAGVLIALDPNTTTIVSSVRVYHRSLNLAHHLQIPCGAIGDVATHPAHRGKGLARRLMALADTYMKSCGIPVAALHAAPLAAPLYEACGYVRRPMLMSVLRVAYPQDASTPAWLTWKGPAADLGYERLAALYDCFAPAGTLARDAAYWNMWVARGSRDERAQLVRRAVRGKVDVDGRGRAFEGYAFLDVKSWRLCEWFAGWVAGDDDSPNNKDTTPAATITRLPARLETEVFEYLLAACLHTAEPPIPPPPVDSTGDTFLEFKVPTALLPAMYNESSSFQVKEAPRDDCWMFKSLAPCVAKPKSNSASSAATATTTINTTQNLLAALGPDFGFCRTDAY
;
A
#
# COMPACT_ATOMS: atom_id res chain seq x y z
N MET A 1 1.26 36.56 -24.84
CA MET A 1 1.40 35.93 -23.51
C MET A 1 2.56 34.96 -23.63
N SER A 2 3.56 35.08 -22.76
CA SER A 2 4.67 34.13 -22.72
C SER A 2 4.12 32.74 -22.35
N ASP A 3 4.68 31.69 -22.94
CA ASP A 3 4.28 30.32 -22.64
C ASP A 3 4.86 29.85 -21.30
N TYR A 4 4.14 28.95 -20.62
CA TYR A 4 4.65 28.27 -19.43
C TYR A 4 5.91 27.46 -19.77
N GLU A 5 6.95 27.59 -18.94
CA GLU A 5 8.13 26.73 -18.99
C GLU A 5 7.81 25.40 -18.29
N LEU A 6 8.02 24.27 -18.96
CA LEU A 6 7.82 22.93 -18.41
C LEU A 6 9.14 22.17 -18.42
N ARG A 7 9.56 21.67 -17.25
CA ARG A 7 10.82 20.93 -17.11
C ARG A 7 10.85 20.08 -15.84
N ALA A 8 11.93 19.33 -15.67
CA ALA A 8 12.23 18.68 -14.40
C ALA A 8 12.61 19.71 -13.31
N LEU A 9 12.29 19.36 -12.07
CA LEU A 9 12.67 20.07 -10.86
C LEU A 9 14.19 19.96 -10.66
N THR A 10 14.79 21.01 -10.09
CA THR A 10 16.17 20.97 -9.58
C THR A 10 16.17 20.82 -8.07
N LEU A 11 17.27 20.31 -7.50
CA LEU A 11 17.37 20.09 -6.05
C LEU A 11 17.09 21.34 -5.19
N PRO A 12 17.56 22.56 -5.55
CA PRO A 12 17.25 23.77 -4.78
C PRO A 12 15.76 24.15 -4.80
N GLU A 13 14.96 23.64 -5.73
CA GLU A 13 13.53 23.97 -5.88
C GLU A 13 12.61 23.05 -5.07
N VAL A 14 13.15 22.01 -4.43
CA VAL A 14 12.36 21.07 -3.61
C VAL A 14 11.50 21.80 -2.56
N PRO A 15 12.00 22.77 -1.77
CA PRO A 15 11.15 23.49 -0.82
C PRO A 15 9.97 24.22 -1.48
N ALA A 16 10.17 24.82 -2.65
CA ALA A 16 9.11 25.50 -3.39
C ALA A 16 8.08 24.51 -3.96
N PHE A 17 8.52 23.35 -4.43
CA PHE A 17 7.64 22.26 -4.86
C PHE A 17 6.77 21.76 -3.70
N LEU A 18 7.36 21.48 -2.54
CA LEU A 18 6.61 21.01 -1.36
C LEU A 18 5.59 22.06 -0.90
N ALA A 19 5.94 23.34 -0.93
CA ALA A 19 5.03 24.44 -0.62
C ALA A 19 3.87 24.52 -1.63
N HIS A 20 4.14 24.38 -2.92
CA HIS A 20 3.12 24.34 -3.98
C HIS A 20 2.13 23.18 -3.80
N CYS A 21 2.62 21.98 -3.46
CA CYS A 21 1.77 20.83 -3.13
C CYS A 21 0.90 21.11 -1.90
N ALA A 22 1.52 21.55 -0.80
CA ALA A 22 0.80 21.88 0.43
C ALA A 22 -0.31 22.91 0.17
N GLN A 23 -0.02 23.98 -0.58
CA GLN A 23 -1.01 25.00 -0.95
C GLN A 23 -2.15 24.42 -1.80
N THR A 24 -1.81 23.60 -2.81
CA THR A 24 -2.82 23.08 -3.75
C THR A 24 -3.75 22.04 -3.10
N PHE A 25 -3.24 21.26 -2.16
CA PHE A 25 -3.99 20.21 -1.46
C PHE A 25 -4.55 20.62 -0.09
N ALA A 26 -4.21 21.81 0.43
CA ALA A 26 -4.77 22.33 1.68
C ALA A 26 -6.32 22.33 1.71
N PRO A 27 -7.05 22.71 0.62
CA PRO A 27 -8.51 22.61 0.60
C PRO A 27 -9.06 21.18 0.75
N ALA A 28 -8.25 20.16 0.45
CA ALA A 28 -8.58 18.75 0.66
C ALA A 28 -8.09 18.23 2.04
N GLY A 29 -7.61 19.13 2.90
CA GLY A 29 -7.14 18.83 4.26
C GLY A 29 -5.77 18.19 4.34
N ALA A 30 -4.99 18.11 3.25
CA ALA A 30 -3.66 17.52 3.29
C ALA A 30 -2.67 18.46 4.02
N PRO A 31 -2.01 18.00 5.10
CA PRO A 31 -1.06 18.83 5.83
C PRO A 31 0.25 18.97 5.05
N ALA A 32 0.98 20.07 5.24
CA ALA A 32 2.30 20.26 4.59
C ALA A 32 3.32 19.16 4.97
N ALA A 33 3.22 18.63 6.20
CA ALA A 33 4.09 17.55 6.69
C ALA A 33 3.95 16.25 5.87
N LEU A 34 2.79 15.99 5.26
CA LEU A 34 2.58 14.85 4.36
C LEU A 34 3.59 14.87 3.21
N PHE A 35 3.67 15.99 2.49
CA PHE A 35 4.54 16.12 1.32
C PHE A 35 6.02 16.08 1.71
N GLN A 36 6.37 16.62 2.89
CA GLN A 36 7.70 16.47 3.44
C GLN A 36 8.05 15.00 3.69
N ASP A 37 7.15 14.21 4.25
CA ASP A 37 7.38 12.77 4.44
C ASP A 37 7.51 12.05 3.11
N HIS A 38 6.60 12.32 2.17
CA HIS A 38 6.64 11.78 0.80
C HIS A 38 7.99 12.02 0.12
N TRP A 39 8.66 13.13 0.43
CA TRP A 39 9.98 13.44 -0.09
C TRP A 39 11.11 12.82 0.73
N HIS A 40 11.14 13.06 2.04
CA HIS A 40 12.27 12.72 2.90
C HIS A 40 12.32 11.25 3.33
N ASN A 41 11.18 10.56 3.32
CA ASN A 41 11.08 9.14 3.69
C ASN A 41 11.04 8.22 2.47
N ASP A 42 11.03 8.75 1.24
CA ASP A 42 11.12 7.96 0.01
C ASP A 42 12.59 7.68 -0.34
N PRO A 43 13.09 6.45 -0.17
CA PRO A 43 14.49 6.11 -0.49
C PRO A 43 14.81 6.23 -1.99
N HIS A 44 13.78 6.38 -2.83
CA HIS A 44 13.90 6.48 -4.27
C HIS A 44 13.47 7.84 -4.82
N ALA A 45 13.41 8.88 -3.98
CA ALA A 45 13.10 10.23 -4.44
C ALA A 45 14.11 10.71 -5.50
N GLN A 46 13.61 11.16 -6.65
CA GLN A 46 14.42 11.65 -7.76
C GLN A 46 13.87 13.00 -8.25
N VAL A 47 14.68 14.06 -8.17
CA VAL A 47 14.26 15.40 -8.67
C VAL A 47 13.94 15.38 -10.16
N ALA A 48 14.63 14.55 -10.94
CA ALA A 48 14.39 14.38 -12.37
C ALA A 48 12.98 13.80 -12.68
N GLY A 49 12.40 13.05 -11.72
CA GLY A 49 11.05 12.51 -11.80
C GLY A 49 9.97 13.45 -11.29
N VAL A 50 10.33 14.64 -10.81
CA VAL A 50 9.38 15.72 -10.48
C VAL A 50 9.35 16.70 -11.63
N LEU A 51 8.20 16.82 -12.28
CA LEU A 51 8.01 17.66 -13.46
C LEU A 51 7.13 18.83 -13.07
N ILE A 52 7.55 20.04 -13.43
CA ILE A 52 6.93 21.28 -13.01
C ILE A 52 6.61 22.19 -14.20
N ALA A 53 5.60 23.05 -14.02
CA ALA A 53 5.33 24.18 -14.89
C ALA A 53 5.53 25.48 -14.10
N LEU A 54 6.34 26.40 -14.64
CA LEU A 54 6.60 27.71 -14.05
C LEU A 54 5.73 28.78 -14.72
N ASP A 55 5.15 29.68 -13.93
CA ASP A 55 4.49 30.85 -14.48
C ASP A 55 5.52 31.78 -15.15
N PRO A 56 5.28 32.21 -16.39
CA PRO A 56 6.26 33.02 -17.12
C PRO A 56 6.48 34.43 -16.56
N ASN A 57 5.59 34.94 -15.72
CA ASN A 57 5.69 36.29 -15.16
C ASN A 57 6.36 36.29 -13.77
N THR A 58 6.19 35.22 -12.99
CA THR A 58 6.66 35.15 -11.61
C THR A 58 7.73 34.10 -11.38
N THR A 59 7.96 33.20 -12.35
CA THR A 59 8.84 32.02 -12.23
C THR A 59 8.45 31.05 -11.10
N THR A 60 7.24 31.18 -10.54
CA THR A 60 6.75 30.31 -9.48
C THR A 60 6.21 29.01 -10.05
N ILE A 61 6.39 27.89 -9.34
CA ILE A 61 5.75 26.61 -9.67
C ILE A 61 4.23 26.79 -9.57
N VAL A 62 3.52 26.48 -10.66
CA VAL A 62 2.05 26.55 -10.73
C VAL A 62 1.39 25.22 -11.09
N SER A 63 2.16 24.24 -11.53
CA SER A 63 1.70 22.88 -11.77
C SER A 63 2.84 21.90 -11.56
N SER A 64 2.53 20.68 -11.08
CA SER A 64 3.50 19.63 -10.84
C SER A 64 2.92 18.24 -11.09
N VAL A 65 3.78 17.29 -11.41
CA VAL A 65 3.55 15.84 -11.43
C VAL A 65 4.82 15.18 -10.87
N ARG A 66 4.68 14.20 -9.97
CA ARG A 66 5.81 13.38 -9.48
C ARG A 66 5.67 11.94 -9.93
N VAL A 67 6.77 11.37 -10.39
CA VAL A 67 6.94 9.94 -10.67
C VAL A 67 7.71 9.30 -9.52
N TYR A 68 7.05 8.43 -8.77
CA TYR A 68 7.65 7.58 -7.77
C TYR A 68 8.18 6.30 -8.43
N HIS A 69 9.48 6.03 -8.28
CA HIS A 69 10.10 4.82 -8.82
C HIS A 69 9.76 3.65 -7.92
N ARG A 70 8.94 2.72 -8.44
CA ARG A 70 8.46 1.54 -7.72
C ARG A 70 8.55 0.30 -8.60
N SER A 71 8.24 -0.84 -8.02
CA SER A 71 7.84 -2.02 -8.79
C SER A 71 6.48 -2.49 -8.30
N LEU A 72 5.65 -3.01 -9.19
CA LEU A 72 4.37 -3.63 -8.84
C LEU A 72 4.54 -5.13 -8.71
N ASN A 73 3.97 -5.71 -7.67
CA ASN A 73 3.75 -7.15 -7.57
C ASN A 73 2.61 -7.53 -8.52
N LEU A 74 2.82 -8.55 -9.34
CA LEU A 74 1.81 -9.17 -10.19
C LEU A 74 1.44 -10.55 -9.63
N ALA A 75 0.43 -11.19 -10.22
CA ALA A 75 0.12 -12.58 -9.91
C ALA A 75 1.32 -13.50 -10.20
N HIS A 76 1.32 -14.70 -9.61
CA HIS A 76 2.36 -15.72 -9.80
C HIS A 76 3.77 -15.27 -9.38
N HIS A 77 3.88 -14.42 -8.35
CA HIS A 77 5.16 -13.94 -7.80
C HIS A 77 6.05 -13.25 -8.84
N LEU A 78 5.43 -12.49 -9.75
CA LEU A 78 6.15 -11.65 -10.71
C LEU A 78 6.17 -10.19 -10.24
N GLN A 79 7.13 -9.44 -10.75
CA GLN A 79 7.30 -8.02 -10.53
C GLN A 79 7.61 -7.29 -11.83
N ILE A 80 7.19 -6.03 -11.88
CA ILE A 80 7.37 -5.14 -13.02
C ILE A 80 7.72 -3.74 -12.54
N PRO A 81 8.72 -3.05 -13.13
CA PRO A 81 8.98 -1.65 -12.80
C PRO A 81 7.76 -0.78 -13.12
N CYS A 82 7.46 0.16 -12.24
CA CYS A 82 6.29 1.00 -12.33
C CYS A 82 6.59 2.43 -11.85
N GLY A 83 6.12 3.41 -12.60
CA GLY A 83 6.07 4.80 -12.17
C GLY A 83 4.73 5.03 -11.49
N ALA A 84 4.73 5.04 -10.16
CA ALA A 84 3.55 5.49 -9.42
C ALA A 84 3.46 7.01 -9.55
N ILE A 85 2.35 7.53 -10.09
CA ILE A 85 2.16 8.97 -10.27
C ILE A 85 1.44 9.54 -9.06
N GLY A 86 2.02 10.58 -8.48
CA GLY A 86 1.42 11.33 -7.37
C GLY A 86 1.79 12.81 -7.43
N ASP A 87 1.40 13.54 -6.38
CA ASP A 87 1.61 15.00 -6.25
C ASP A 87 1.20 15.81 -7.49
N VAL A 88 0.15 15.34 -8.19
CA VAL A 88 -0.41 16.01 -9.35
C VAL A 88 -1.19 17.23 -8.87
N ALA A 89 -0.55 18.39 -8.91
CA ALA A 89 -1.09 19.63 -8.39
C ALA A 89 -1.12 20.68 -9.49
N THR A 90 -2.22 21.42 -9.62
CA THR A 90 -2.29 22.63 -10.44
C THR A 90 -2.96 23.73 -9.65
N HIS A 91 -2.24 24.83 -9.46
CA HIS A 91 -2.71 25.99 -8.73
C HIS A 91 -4.04 26.48 -9.34
N PRO A 92 -5.08 26.80 -8.54
CA PRO A 92 -6.42 27.11 -9.04
C PRO A 92 -6.48 28.15 -10.17
N ALA A 93 -5.67 29.22 -10.07
CA ALA A 93 -5.60 30.29 -11.09
C ALA A 93 -4.98 29.86 -12.45
N HIS A 94 -4.42 28.65 -12.53
CA HIS A 94 -3.76 28.12 -13.73
C HIS A 94 -4.46 26.87 -14.28
N ARG A 95 -5.62 26.49 -13.72
CA ARG A 95 -6.46 25.40 -14.22
C ARG A 95 -7.08 25.76 -15.58
N GLY A 96 -7.52 24.74 -16.32
CA GLY A 96 -8.11 24.91 -17.66
C GLY A 96 -7.10 25.24 -18.78
N LYS A 97 -5.81 25.40 -18.46
CA LYS A 97 -4.73 25.74 -19.41
C LYS A 97 -3.97 24.52 -19.96
N GLY A 98 -4.45 23.30 -19.68
CA GLY A 98 -3.84 22.05 -20.15
C GLY A 98 -2.51 21.67 -19.50
N LEU A 99 -2.07 22.37 -18.45
CA LEU A 99 -0.76 22.14 -17.80
C LEU A 99 -0.57 20.72 -17.29
N ALA A 100 -1.55 20.19 -16.53
CA ALA A 100 -1.48 18.83 -16.02
C ALA A 100 -1.32 17.78 -17.14
N ARG A 101 -2.06 17.91 -18.25
CA ARG A 101 -1.94 17.01 -19.41
C ARG A 101 -0.54 17.07 -20.04
N ARG A 102 0.03 18.27 -20.18
CA ARG A 102 1.39 18.46 -20.72
C ARG A 102 2.45 17.84 -19.80
N LEU A 103 2.31 18.01 -18.48
CA LEU A 103 3.21 17.37 -17.50
C LEU A 103 3.07 15.84 -17.48
N MET A 104 1.86 15.29 -17.62
CA MET A 104 1.67 13.84 -17.76
C MET A 104 2.36 13.27 -19.00
N ALA A 105 2.36 13.99 -20.13
CA ALA A 105 3.10 13.58 -21.33
C ALA A 105 4.63 13.63 -21.12
N LEU A 106 5.12 14.60 -20.36
CA LEU A 106 6.53 14.63 -19.93
C LEU A 106 6.84 13.48 -18.97
N ALA A 107 5.90 13.10 -18.10
CA ALA A 107 6.05 11.96 -17.20
C ALA A 107 6.15 10.64 -17.97
N ASP A 108 5.33 10.44 -19.01
CA ASP A 108 5.46 9.29 -19.92
C ASP A 108 6.85 9.24 -20.56
N THR A 109 7.35 10.39 -21.03
CA THR A 109 8.66 10.49 -21.68
C THR A 109 9.79 10.15 -20.71
N TYR A 110 9.71 10.68 -19.48
CA TYR A 110 10.64 10.39 -18.40
C TYR A 110 10.62 8.89 -18.01
N MET A 111 9.45 8.32 -17.76
CA MET A 111 9.34 6.90 -17.40
C MET A 111 9.93 6.00 -18.49
N LYS A 112 9.64 6.29 -19.77
CA LYS A 112 10.22 5.55 -20.90
C LYS A 112 11.74 5.66 -20.95
N SER A 113 12.32 6.84 -20.72
CA SER A 113 13.78 7.00 -20.72
C SER A 113 14.46 6.29 -19.54
N CYS A 114 13.74 6.11 -18.42
CA CYS A 114 14.19 5.32 -17.28
C CYS A 114 13.92 3.81 -17.41
N GLY A 115 13.36 3.34 -18.52
CA GLY A 115 13.01 1.92 -18.70
C GLY A 115 11.86 1.45 -17.80
N ILE A 116 10.95 2.36 -17.44
CA ILE A 116 9.75 2.09 -16.64
C ILE A 116 8.57 1.88 -17.60
N PRO A 117 8.10 0.63 -17.80
CA PRO A 117 7.13 0.31 -18.84
C PRO A 117 5.67 0.51 -18.43
N VAL A 118 5.41 0.78 -17.15
CA VAL A 118 4.06 0.89 -16.59
C VAL A 118 3.96 2.14 -15.73
N ALA A 119 2.81 2.80 -15.81
CA ALA A 119 2.41 3.83 -14.86
C ALA A 119 1.15 3.38 -14.10
N ALA A 120 1.08 3.75 -12.82
CA ALA A 120 -0.07 3.52 -11.97
C ALA A 120 -0.36 4.78 -11.14
N LEU A 121 -1.63 5.05 -10.85
CA LEU A 121 -2.01 6.13 -9.95
C LEU A 121 -3.35 5.86 -9.28
N HIS A 122 -3.55 6.52 -8.14
CA HIS A 122 -4.87 6.65 -7.53
C HIS A 122 -5.50 7.97 -7.95
N ALA A 123 -6.74 7.93 -8.46
CA ALA A 123 -7.46 9.12 -8.88
C ALA A 123 -8.72 9.31 -8.04
N ALA A 124 -8.88 10.52 -7.49
CA ALA A 124 -10.19 10.95 -7.03
C ALA A 124 -11.18 10.94 -8.22
N PRO A 125 -12.48 10.63 -7.99
CA PRO A 125 -13.45 10.53 -9.07
C PRO A 125 -13.50 11.73 -10.02
N LEU A 126 -13.34 12.95 -9.47
CA LEU A 126 -13.31 14.19 -10.26
C LEU A 126 -12.07 14.35 -11.14
N ALA A 127 -10.96 13.70 -10.80
CA ALA A 127 -9.71 13.76 -11.55
C ALA A 127 -9.59 12.62 -12.58
N ALA A 128 -10.34 11.54 -12.45
CA ALA A 128 -10.27 10.39 -13.36
C ALA A 128 -10.40 10.75 -14.86
N PRO A 129 -11.32 11.65 -15.30
CA PRO A 129 -11.42 12.02 -16.72
C PRO A 129 -10.15 12.63 -17.32
N LEU A 130 -9.35 13.34 -16.51
CA LEU A 130 -8.05 13.87 -16.95
C LEU A 130 -7.10 12.73 -17.32
N TYR A 131 -7.02 11.70 -16.47
CA TYR A 131 -6.11 10.58 -16.66
C TYR A 131 -6.59 9.64 -17.77
N GLU A 132 -7.90 9.43 -17.90
CA GLU A 132 -8.49 8.70 -19.04
C GLU A 132 -8.12 9.36 -20.37
N ALA A 133 -8.20 10.70 -20.44
CA ALA A 133 -7.74 11.46 -21.61
C ALA A 133 -6.22 11.37 -21.85
N CYS A 134 -5.44 10.93 -20.85
CA CYS A 134 -4.00 10.64 -20.97
C CYS A 134 -3.72 9.15 -21.26
N GLY A 135 -4.75 8.34 -21.54
CA GLY A 135 -4.62 6.92 -21.89
C GLY A 135 -4.55 5.97 -20.69
N TYR A 136 -4.85 6.43 -19.48
CA TYR A 136 -4.98 5.55 -18.33
C TYR A 136 -6.32 4.80 -18.36
N VAL A 137 -6.29 3.53 -17.96
CA VAL A 137 -7.47 2.67 -17.84
C VAL A 137 -7.83 2.52 -16.37
N ARG A 138 -9.09 2.80 -16.05
CA ARG A 138 -9.62 2.67 -14.70
C ARG A 138 -9.75 1.20 -14.30
N ARG A 139 -9.38 0.91 -13.06
CA ARG A 139 -9.57 -0.37 -12.41
C ARG A 139 -10.09 -0.13 -10.98
N PRO A 140 -11.36 -0.44 -10.70
CA PRO A 140 -11.90 -0.34 -9.33
C PRO A 140 -11.15 -1.28 -8.41
N MET A 141 -10.75 -0.79 -7.23
CA MET A 141 -10.26 -1.67 -6.17
C MET A 141 -11.45 -2.28 -5.44
N LEU A 142 -11.44 -3.60 -5.28
CA LEU A 142 -12.47 -4.28 -4.50
C LEU A 142 -12.20 -4.04 -3.02
N MET A 143 -13.19 -3.46 -2.37
CA MET A 143 -13.17 -3.15 -0.95
C MET A 143 -14.37 -3.81 -0.30
N SER A 144 -14.13 -4.49 0.80
CA SER A 144 -15.15 -5.08 1.65
C SER A 144 -15.33 -4.23 2.92
N VAL A 145 -16.55 -4.26 3.46
CA VAL A 145 -16.82 -3.76 4.80
C VAL A 145 -16.79 -4.94 5.76
N LEU A 146 -15.86 -4.91 6.69
CA LEU A 146 -15.73 -5.88 7.76
C LEU A 146 -16.48 -5.40 8.98
N ARG A 147 -17.51 -6.14 9.41
CA ARG A 147 -18.24 -5.90 10.65
C ARG A 147 -17.68 -6.82 11.72
N VAL A 148 -17.13 -6.24 12.78
CA VAL A 148 -16.50 -7.00 13.88
C VAL A 148 -17.23 -6.63 15.17
N ALA A 149 -17.56 -7.63 15.98
CA ALA A 149 -18.06 -7.39 17.32
C ALA A 149 -17.05 -6.49 18.04
N TYR A 150 -17.54 -5.43 18.70
CA TYR A 150 -16.68 -4.58 19.50
C TYR A 150 -15.98 -5.47 20.51
N PRO A 151 -14.64 -5.52 20.51
CA PRO A 151 -13.95 -6.50 21.31
C PRO A 151 -14.24 -6.24 22.79
N GLN A 152 -14.93 -7.19 23.41
CA GLN A 152 -14.87 -7.39 24.85
C GLN A 152 -13.53 -8.05 25.15
N ASP A 153 -12.89 -7.73 26.29
CA ASP A 153 -11.56 -8.20 26.71
C ASP A 153 -11.12 -9.46 25.95
N ALA A 154 -10.26 -9.29 24.95
CA ALA A 154 -9.89 -10.40 24.06
C ALA A 154 -9.18 -11.46 24.90
N SER A 155 -9.87 -12.58 25.17
CA SER A 155 -9.28 -13.70 25.87
C SER A 155 -8.00 -14.08 25.15
N THR A 156 -6.89 -14.15 25.87
CA THR A 156 -5.60 -14.46 25.25
C THR A 156 -5.67 -15.89 24.70
N PRO A 157 -5.52 -16.09 23.37
CA PRO A 157 -5.61 -17.42 22.78
C PRO A 157 -4.51 -18.32 23.32
N ALA A 158 -4.80 -19.61 23.49
CA ALA A 158 -3.83 -20.59 24.01
C ALA A 158 -2.58 -20.72 23.12
N TRP A 159 -2.69 -20.37 21.84
CA TRP A 159 -1.58 -20.40 20.89
C TRP A 159 -0.64 -19.20 21.00
N LEU A 160 -1.03 -18.12 21.68
CA LEU A 160 -0.26 -16.89 21.70
C LEU A 160 0.95 -17.01 22.64
N THR A 161 2.15 -16.86 22.08
CA THR A 161 3.40 -16.88 22.85
C THR A 161 3.97 -15.49 23.05
N TRP A 162 3.69 -14.56 22.14
CA TRP A 162 4.12 -13.17 22.25
C TRP A 162 3.18 -12.22 21.48
N LYS A 163 3.04 -11.00 21.98
CA LYS A 163 2.37 -9.88 21.30
C LYS A 163 3.13 -8.60 21.57
N GLY A 164 3.15 -7.69 20.59
CA GLY A 164 3.80 -6.39 20.77
C GLY A 164 3.58 -5.42 19.60
N PRO A 165 4.21 -4.23 19.67
CA PRO A 165 4.42 -3.36 18.52
C PRO A 165 5.02 -4.14 17.34
N ALA A 166 4.58 -3.85 16.12
CA ALA A 166 5.12 -4.54 14.93
C ALA A 166 6.63 -4.30 14.73
N ALA A 167 7.14 -3.14 15.15
CA ALA A 167 8.57 -2.82 15.06
C ALA A 167 9.44 -3.82 15.86
N ASP A 168 8.91 -4.37 16.96
CA ASP A 168 9.64 -5.29 17.84
C ASP A 168 9.77 -6.70 17.22
N LEU A 169 8.94 -7.03 16.21
CA LEU A 169 9.10 -8.24 15.41
C LEU A 169 10.32 -8.14 14.46
N GLY A 170 10.75 -6.91 14.14
CA GLY A 170 11.82 -6.60 13.19
C GLY A 170 11.32 -6.47 11.76
N TYR A 171 11.74 -5.41 11.06
CA TYR A 171 11.26 -5.11 9.70
C TYR A 171 11.64 -6.17 8.67
N GLU A 172 12.71 -6.92 8.88
CA GLU A 172 13.07 -8.06 8.02
C GLU A 172 12.01 -9.16 8.05
N ARG A 173 11.43 -9.43 9.23
CA ARG A 173 10.34 -10.41 9.40
C ARG A 173 9.04 -9.91 8.78
N LEU A 174 8.71 -8.62 8.99
CA LEU A 174 7.56 -7.99 8.34
C LEU A 174 7.68 -8.02 6.81
N ALA A 175 8.85 -7.67 6.29
CA ALA A 175 9.17 -7.71 4.86
C ALA A 175 9.04 -9.12 4.29
N ALA A 176 9.52 -10.14 5.00
CA ALA A 176 9.40 -11.53 4.56
C ALA A 176 7.95 -12.00 4.49
N LEU A 177 7.12 -11.68 5.50
CA LEU A 177 5.67 -11.96 5.48
C LEU A 177 4.99 -11.24 4.32
N TYR A 178 5.30 -9.96 4.12
CA TYR A 178 4.77 -9.16 3.01
C TYR A 178 5.15 -9.74 1.64
N ASP A 179 6.43 -10.07 1.41
CA ASP A 179 6.89 -10.60 0.13
C ASP A 179 6.21 -11.91 -0.25
N CYS A 180 5.88 -12.73 0.75
CA CYS A 180 5.17 -14.00 0.57
C CYS A 180 3.69 -13.80 0.22
N PHE A 181 3.01 -12.88 0.90
CA PHE A 181 1.54 -12.85 0.94
C PHE A 181 0.90 -11.60 0.36
N ALA A 182 1.66 -10.52 0.10
CA ALA A 182 1.12 -9.32 -0.49
C ALA A 182 0.44 -9.61 -1.84
N PRO A 183 -0.82 -9.19 -2.03
CA PRO A 183 -1.58 -9.50 -3.24
C PRO A 183 -0.97 -8.81 -4.46
N ALA A 184 -1.33 -9.29 -5.64
CA ALA A 184 -1.04 -8.59 -6.88
C ALA A 184 -1.62 -7.16 -6.84
N GLY A 185 -0.94 -6.20 -7.47
CA GLY A 185 -1.25 -4.77 -7.41
C GLY A 185 -0.45 -4.00 -6.38
N THR A 186 0.00 -4.64 -5.30
CA THR A 186 0.80 -3.97 -4.27
C THR A 186 2.19 -3.57 -4.75
N LEU A 187 2.84 -2.62 -4.07
CA LEU A 187 4.21 -2.25 -4.40
C LEU A 187 5.20 -3.30 -3.88
N ALA A 188 6.20 -3.65 -4.67
CA ALA A 188 7.39 -4.31 -4.14
C ALA A 188 8.13 -3.33 -3.22
N ARG A 189 8.58 -3.83 -2.06
CA ARG A 189 9.25 -3.02 -1.05
C ARG A 189 10.63 -3.58 -0.78
N ASP A 190 11.67 -2.80 -1.05
CA ASP A 190 13.02 -3.17 -0.65
C ASP A 190 13.30 -2.81 0.82
N ALA A 191 14.46 -3.19 1.31
CA ALA A 191 14.86 -2.92 2.70
C ALA A 191 14.89 -1.41 3.01
N ALA A 192 15.30 -0.57 2.07
CA ALA A 192 15.33 0.88 2.26
C ALA A 192 13.91 1.43 2.42
N TYR A 193 12.96 0.92 1.64
CA TYR A 193 11.54 1.29 1.73
C TYR A 193 10.95 0.91 3.09
N TRP A 194 11.21 -0.30 3.57
CA TRP A 194 10.80 -0.71 4.91
C TRP A 194 11.37 0.21 5.99
N ASN A 195 12.65 0.54 5.93
CA ASN A 195 13.33 1.33 6.95
C ASN A 195 13.00 2.83 6.91
N MET A 196 12.83 3.41 5.73
CA MET A 196 12.62 4.85 5.58
C MET A 196 11.14 5.21 5.55
N TRP A 197 10.30 4.41 4.90
CA TRP A 197 8.88 4.70 4.75
C TRP A 197 8.04 4.00 5.82
N VAL A 198 8.07 2.67 5.84
CA VAL A 198 7.17 1.90 6.70
C VAL A 198 7.55 2.14 8.16
N ALA A 199 8.83 2.01 8.53
CA ALA A 199 9.27 2.07 9.90
C ALA A 199 9.05 3.43 10.57
N ARG A 200 9.39 4.52 9.88
CA ARG A 200 9.32 5.88 10.44
C ARG A 200 7.90 6.34 10.76
N GLY A 201 6.91 5.76 10.08
CA GLY A 201 5.53 6.25 10.17
C GLY A 201 5.35 7.55 9.39
N SER A 202 4.10 8.00 9.32
CA SER A 202 3.73 9.25 8.67
C SER A 202 3.34 10.29 9.71
N ARG A 203 3.74 11.53 9.48
CA ARG A 203 3.27 12.74 10.15
C ARG A 203 1.97 13.26 9.53
N ASP A 204 1.33 12.49 8.66
CA ASP A 204 -0.01 12.78 8.18
C ASP A 204 -1.02 12.62 9.33
N GLU A 205 -1.38 13.75 9.93
CA GLU A 205 -2.37 13.82 11.02
C GLU A 205 -3.76 13.31 10.61
N ARG A 206 -4.04 13.10 9.32
CA ARG A 206 -5.28 12.48 8.83
C ARG A 206 -5.31 10.96 9.05
N ALA A 207 -4.17 10.34 9.31
CA ALA A 207 -4.05 8.91 9.60
C ALA A 207 -3.60 8.70 11.05
N GLN A 208 -4.08 7.61 11.65
CA GLN A 208 -3.64 7.16 12.96
C GLN A 208 -3.38 5.67 12.87
N LEU A 209 -2.15 5.30 12.52
CA LEU A 209 -1.77 3.91 12.29
C LEU A 209 -1.40 3.21 13.60
N VAL A 210 -2.18 2.21 13.97
CA VAL A 210 -1.84 1.23 15.01
C VAL A 210 -1.19 0.02 14.35
N ARG A 211 -0.05 -0.42 14.88
CA ARG A 211 0.77 -1.48 14.30
C ARG A 211 1.07 -2.55 15.33
N ARG A 212 0.53 -3.75 15.13
CA ARG A 212 0.69 -4.88 16.05
C ARG A 212 1.27 -6.09 15.35
N ALA A 213 1.98 -6.89 16.13
CA ALA A 213 2.49 -8.18 15.73
C ALA A 213 2.28 -9.21 16.84
N VAL A 214 2.29 -10.47 16.43
CA VAL A 214 2.16 -11.63 17.30
C VAL A 214 3.12 -12.72 16.88
N ARG A 215 3.48 -13.56 17.86
CA ARG A 215 4.02 -14.89 17.64
C ARG A 215 3.10 -15.90 18.30
N GLY A 216 2.93 -17.03 17.65
CA GLY A 216 2.15 -18.13 18.19
C GLY A 216 2.77 -19.48 17.92
N LYS A 217 2.32 -20.48 18.68
CA LYS A 217 2.69 -21.88 18.53
C LYS A 217 1.44 -22.73 18.65
N VAL A 218 1.22 -23.62 17.69
CA VAL A 218 0.13 -24.60 17.74
C VAL A 218 0.67 -25.99 17.44
N ASP A 219 0.03 -27.00 18.03
CA ASP A 219 0.31 -28.38 17.67
C ASP A 219 -0.36 -28.72 16.33
N VAL A 220 0.43 -29.12 15.34
CA VAL A 220 -0.02 -29.64 14.06
C VAL A 220 0.63 -31.00 13.87
N ASP A 221 -0.19 -32.05 13.85
CA ASP A 221 0.25 -33.45 13.70
C ASP A 221 1.25 -33.92 14.78
N GLY A 222 1.07 -33.48 16.03
CA GLY A 222 1.94 -33.82 17.16
C GLY A 222 3.26 -33.04 17.19
N ARG A 223 3.37 -31.97 16.39
CA ARG A 223 4.55 -31.10 16.31
C ARG A 223 4.13 -29.65 16.55
N GLY A 224 4.73 -29.02 17.55
CA GLY A 224 4.56 -27.59 17.80
C GLY A 224 5.14 -26.78 16.64
N ARG A 225 4.29 -26.13 15.84
CA ARG A 225 4.69 -25.24 14.75
C ARG A 225 4.54 -23.79 15.18
N ALA A 226 5.58 -23.00 14.94
CA ALA A 226 5.61 -21.57 15.23
C ALA A 226 5.14 -20.74 14.01
N PHE A 227 4.43 -19.65 14.28
CA PHE A 227 4.04 -18.67 13.28
C PHE A 227 4.24 -17.26 13.78
N GLU A 228 4.34 -16.35 12.83
CA GLU A 228 4.38 -14.90 13.08
C GLU A 228 3.29 -14.22 12.26
N GLY A 229 2.80 -13.09 12.76
CA GLY A 229 1.82 -12.29 12.03
C GLY A 229 1.82 -10.85 12.48
N TYR A 230 1.34 -9.96 11.62
CA TYR A 230 1.23 -8.54 11.91
C TYR A 230 0.01 -7.91 11.23
N ALA A 231 -0.44 -6.77 11.76
CA ALA A 231 -1.50 -5.96 11.19
C ALA A 231 -1.25 -4.46 11.41
N PHE A 232 -1.58 -3.67 10.40
CA PHE A 232 -1.60 -2.22 10.43
C PHE A 232 -3.04 -1.71 10.21
N LEU A 233 -3.55 -0.96 11.16
CA LEU A 233 -4.91 -0.42 11.16
C LEU A 233 -4.86 1.11 11.26
N ASP A 234 -5.47 1.81 10.31
CA ASP A 234 -5.76 3.24 10.47
C ASP A 234 -7.08 3.42 11.21
N VAL A 235 -7.00 3.74 12.50
CA VAL A 235 -8.17 3.88 13.36
C VAL A 235 -8.93 5.18 13.13
N LYS A 236 -8.31 6.20 12.52
CA LYS A 236 -8.99 7.47 12.21
C LYS A 236 -9.94 7.33 11.01
N SER A 237 -9.57 6.49 10.06
CA SER A 237 -10.37 6.21 8.85
C SER A 237 -11.10 4.86 8.88
N TRP A 238 -10.96 4.11 9.98
CA TRP A 238 -11.52 2.76 10.13
C TRP A 238 -11.14 1.84 8.97
N ARG A 239 -9.85 1.80 8.62
CA ARG A 239 -9.34 1.06 7.46
C ARG A 239 -8.22 0.12 7.86
N LEU A 240 -8.37 -1.16 7.53
CA LEU A 240 -7.26 -2.10 7.59
C LEU A 240 -6.31 -1.80 6.43
N CYS A 241 -5.08 -1.40 6.74
CA CYS A 241 -4.09 -0.98 5.76
C CYS A 241 -3.34 -2.17 5.15
N GLU A 242 -2.94 -3.12 6.00
CA GLU A 242 -2.34 -4.40 5.62
C GLU A 242 -2.32 -5.34 6.83
N TRP A 243 -2.28 -6.65 6.58
CA TRP A 243 -1.99 -7.68 7.59
C TRP A 243 -1.51 -8.94 6.89
N PHE A 244 -0.63 -9.71 7.53
CA PHE A 244 -0.17 -10.99 7.01
C PHE A 244 0.24 -11.91 8.17
N ALA A 245 0.08 -13.22 7.99
CA ALA A 245 0.54 -14.22 8.95
C ALA A 245 0.98 -15.50 8.22
N GLY A 246 2.00 -16.18 8.75
CA GLY A 246 2.54 -17.39 8.14
C GLY A 246 3.35 -18.22 9.12
N TRP A 247 3.44 -19.51 8.83
CA TRP A 247 4.40 -20.39 9.49
C TRP A 247 5.80 -19.88 9.25
N VAL A 248 6.62 -19.89 10.29
CA VAL A 248 8.06 -19.60 10.17
C VAL A 248 8.85 -20.88 10.40
N ALA A 249 9.98 -21.03 9.68
CA ALA A 249 10.90 -22.12 9.93
C ALA A 249 11.38 -22.06 11.38
N GLY A 250 11.27 -23.19 12.08
CA GLY A 250 11.17 -23.24 13.54
C GLY A 250 12.31 -22.55 14.29
N ASP A 251 11.91 -21.75 15.28
CA ASP A 251 12.54 -21.78 16.59
C ASP A 251 12.21 -23.15 17.21
N ASP A 252 12.94 -24.20 16.81
CA ASP A 252 13.35 -25.12 17.88
C ASP A 252 14.08 -24.21 18.87
N ASP A 253 13.70 -24.22 20.14
CA ASP A 253 14.20 -23.35 21.22
C ASP A 253 15.73 -23.44 21.46
N SER A 254 16.51 -23.95 20.50
CA SER A 254 17.96 -23.88 20.46
C SER A 254 18.40 -22.41 20.38
N PRO A 255 18.94 -21.83 21.46
CA PRO A 255 19.38 -20.43 21.51
C PRO A 255 20.59 -20.13 20.60
N ASN A 256 21.05 -21.10 19.80
CA ASN A 256 22.24 -21.03 18.97
C ASN A 256 21.96 -20.81 17.47
N ASN A 257 20.72 -20.77 17.01
CA ASN A 257 20.43 -20.62 15.57
C ASN A 257 20.15 -19.15 15.18
N LYS A 258 21.16 -18.27 15.31
CA LYS A 258 21.05 -16.84 14.94
C LYS A 258 21.29 -16.54 13.45
N ASP A 259 21.68 -17.54 12.65
CA ASP A 259 22.17 -17.35 11.27
C ASP A 259 21.23 -17.86 10.15
N THR A 260 20.00 -18.29 10.46
CA THR A 260 19.05 -18.66 9.40
C THR A 260 18.43 -17.42 8.78
N THR A 261 18.71 -17.21 7.49
CA THR A 261 18.09 -16.14 6.69
C THR A 261 16.56 -16.22 6.80
N PRO A 262 15.86 -15.14 7.22
CA PRO A 262 14.44 -15.19 7.58
C PRO A 262 13.48 -15.69 6.49
N ALA A 263 13.88 -15.58 5.22
CA ALA A 263 12.98 -15.75 4.08
C ALA A 263 12.74 -17.22 3.65
N ALA A 264 13.58 -18.17 4.07
CA ALA A 264 13.66 -19.45 3.34
C ALA A 264 12.45 -20.39 3.51
N THR A 265 11.48 -20.15 4.39
CA THR A 265 10.32 -21.08 4.49
C THR A 265 9.07 -20.49 5.14
N ILE A 266 8.68 -19.27 4.77
CA ILE A 266 7.37 -18.77 5.19
C ILE A 266 6.27 -19.46 4.36
N THR A 267 5.31 -20.10 5.03
CA THR A 267 4.19 -20.80 4.37
C THR A 267 2.86 -20.41 4.97
N ARG A 268 1.77 -20.51 4.20
CA ARG A 268 0.45 -20.04 4.62
C ARG A 268 -0.11 -20.85 5.79
N LEU A 269 -0.78 -20.18 6.71
CA LEU A 269 -1.52 -20.83 7.80
C LEU A 269 -2.75 -21.59 7.26
N PRO A 270 -3.22 -22.66 7.94
CA PRO A 270 -4.53 -23.24 7.68
C PRO A 270 -5.62 -22.17 7.80
N ALA A 271 -6.62 -22.18 6.93
CA ALA A 271 -7.62 -21.11 6.81
C ALA A 271 -8.29 -20.76 8.16
N ARG A 272 -8.57 -21.76 9.00
CA ARG A 272 -9.11 -21.55 10.34
C ARG A 272 -8.17 -20.76 11.25
N LEU A 273 -6.91 -21.17 11.35
CA LEU A 273 -5.92 -20.48 12.16
C LEU A 273 -5.61 -19.08 11.60
N GLU A 274 -5.55 -18.94 10.27
CA GLU A 274 -5.39 -17.65 9.59
C GLU A 274 -6.48 -16.64 10.03
N THR A 275 -7.74 -17.06 10.04
CA THR A 275 -8.88 -16.27 10.54
C THR A 275 -8.76 -15.93 12.02
N GLU A 276 -8.44 -16.91 12.89
CA GLU A 276 -8.29 -16.66 14.33
C GLU A 276 -7.17 -15.64 14.63
N VAL A 277 -6.05 -15.73 13.91
CA VAL A 277 -4.91 -14.80 14.03
C VAL A 277 -5.29 -13.40 13.53
N PHE A 278 -5.99 -13.32 12.39
CA PHE A 278 -6.51 -12.07 11.85
C PHE A 278 -7.39 -11.32 12.85
N GLU A 279 -8.39 -12.01 13.40
CA GLU A 279 -9.33 -11.44 14.37
C GLU A 279 -8.61 -10.95 15.63
N TYR A 280 -7.68 -11.75 16.13
CA TYR A 280 -6.86 -11.37 17.28
C TYR A 280 -6.03 -10.11 17.02
N LEU A 281 -5.33 -10.04 15.88
CA LEU A 281 -4.52 -8.88 15.51
C LEU A 281 -5.36 -7.61 15.36
N LEU A 282 -6.55 -7.73 14.77
CA LEU A 282 -7.48 -6.62 14.64
C LEU A 282 -7.95 -6.12 16.01
N ALA A 283 -8.39 -7.03 16.89
CA ALA A 283 -8.77 -6.70 18.26
C ALA A 283 -7.60 -6.06 19.04
N ALA A 284 -6.38 -6.59 18.88
CA ALA A 284 -5.18 -6.04 19.51
C ALA A 284 -4.88 -4.61 19.02
N CYS A 285 -5.09 -4.30 17.74
CA CYS A 285 -4.95 -2.93 17.23
C CYS A 285 -5.99 -2.00 17.88
N LEU A 286 -7.23 -2.42 18.02
CA LEU A 286 -8.30 -1.61 18.61
C LEU A 286 -8.07 -1.30 20.09
N HIS A 287 -7.71 -2.31 20.88
CA HIS A 287 -7.46 -2.15 22.32
C HIS A 287 -6.28 -1.24 22.66
N THR A 288 -5.40 -1.01 21.71
CA THR A 288 -4.15 -0.29 21.92
C THR A 288 -4.05 0.98 21.06
N ALA A 289 -5.19 1.40 20.51
CA ALA A 289 -5.33 2.69 19.87
C ALA A 289 -5.25 3.83 20.90
N GLU A 290 -4.60 4.93 20.53
CA GLU A 290 -4.44 6.11 21.39
C GLU A 290 -4.88 7.39 20.67
N PRO A 291 -6.01 8.02 21.06
CA PRO A 291 -6.81 7.70 22.25
C PRO A 291 -7.57 6.38 22.11
N PRO A 292 -7.99 5.77 23.23
CA PRO A 292 -8.84 4.59 23.21
C PRO A 292 -10.10 4.85 22.39
N ILE A 293 -10.46 3.86 21.56
CA ILE A 293 -11.67 3.91 20.75
C ILE A 293 -12.88 3.77 21.68
N PRO A 294 -13.85 4.70 21.67
CA PRO A 294 -15.05 4.54 22.46
C PRO A 294 -15.92 3.40 21.90
N PRO A 295 -16.69 2.69 22.76
CA PRO A 295 -17.63 1.69 22.29
C PRO A 295 -18.66 2.34 21.34
N PRO A 296 -18.96 1.70 20.20
CA PRO A 296 -19.96 2.20 19.28
C PRO A 296 -21.37 2.09 19.91
N PRO A 297 -22.37 2.80 19.38
CA PRO A 297 -23.75 2.63 19.80
C PRO A 297 -24.18 1.17 19.67
N VAL A 298 -24.98 0.72 20.63
CA VAL A 298 -25.65 -0.59 20.59
C VAL A 298 -26.66 -0.57 19.45
N ASP A 299 -26.67 -1.60 18.61
CA ASP A 299 -27.65 -1.72 17.53
C ASP A 299 -29.00 -2.26 18.04
N SER A 300 -29.95 -2.51 17.13
CA SER A 300 -31.27 -3.02 17.49
C SER A 300 -31.28 -4.43 18.09
N THR A 301 -30.18 -5.19 17.98
CA THR A 301 -30.07 -6.54 18.57
C THR A 301 -29.41 -6.55 19.94
N GLY A 302 -28.95 -5.40 20.43
CA GLY A 302 -28.25 -5.31 21.71
C GLY A 302 -26.73 -5.49 21.58
N ASP A 303 -26.22 -5.57 20.35
CA ASP A 303 -24.81 -5.82 20.08
C ASP A 303 -24.09 -4.53 19.66
N THR A 304 -22.80 -4.45 19.95
CA THR A 304 -21.92 -3.36 19.52
C THR A 304 -20.98 -3.86 18.43
N PHE A 305 -20.93 -3.15 17.31
CA PHE A 305 -20.08 -3.52 16.18
C PHE A 305 -19.27 -2.34 15.66
N LEU A 306 -18.08 -2.65 15.18
CA LEU A 306 -17.23 -1.74 14.43
C LEU A 306 -17.23 -2.16 12.97
N GLU A 307 -17.33 -1.19 12.07
CA GLU A 307 -17.22 -1.41 10.62
C GLU A 307 -15.89 -0.87 10.11
N PHE A 308 -15.15 -1.72 9.39
CA PHE A 308 -13.87 -1.37 8.79
C PHE A 308 -13.90 -1.54 7.27
N LYS A 309 -13.24 -0.65 6.56
CA LYS A 309 -12.93 -0.86 5.14
C LYS A 309 -11.67 -1.72 5.02
N VAL A 310 -11.71 -2.76 4.22
CA VAL A 310 -10.58 -3.65 3.96
C VAL A 310 -10.51 -3.97 2.47
N PRO A 311 -9.34 -3.87 1.82
CA PRO A 311 -9.17 -4.42 0.48
C PRO A 311 -9.58 -5.90 0.46
N THR A 312 -10.51 -6.28 -0.43
CA THR A 312 -11.07 -7.63 -0.46
C THR A 312 -9.97 -8.70 -0.64
N ALA A 313 -8.92 -8.36 -1.39
CA ALA A 313 -7.73 -9.19 -1.59
C ALA A 313 -6.94 -9.53 -0.31
N LEU A 314 -7.18 -8.79 0.78
CA LEU A 314 -6.56 -9.03 2.08
C LEU A 314 -7.45 -9.87 3.01
N LEU A 315 -8.69 -10.20 2.65
CA LEU A 315 -9.54 -11.00 3.55
C LEU A 315 -9.04 -12.45 3.65
N PRO A 316 -9.01 -13.07 4.86
CA PRO A 316 -8.79 -14.51 4.99
C PRO A 316 -9.84 -15.30 4.21
N ALA A 317 -9.47 -16.48 3.69
CA ALA A 317 -10.34 -17.25 2.79
C ALA A 317 -11.71 -17.62 3.41
N MET A 318 -11.77 -17.93 4.70
CA MET A 318 -13.03 -18.33 5.37
C MET A 318 -14.06 -17.20 5.52
N TYR A 319 -13.66 -15.94 5.30
CA TYR A 319 -14.59 -14.81 5.39
C TYR A 319 -15.62 -14.80 4.25
N ASN A 320 -15.40 -15.60 3.21
CA ASN A 320 -16.39 -15.79 2.14
C ASN A 320 -17.57 -16.68 2.56
N GLU A 321 -17.52 -17.36 3.72
CA GLU A 321 -18.48 -18.41 4.09
C GLU A 321 -19.25 -18.15 5.40
N SER A 322 -18.86 -17.17 6.22
CA SER A 322 -19.50 -16.92 7.54
C SER A 322 -20.58 -15.84 7.52
N SER A 323 -21.68 -16.07 8.24
CA SER A 323 -22.80 -15.13 8.44
C SER A 323 -22.46 -13.90 9.30
N SER A 324 -21.32 -13.91 10.00
CA SER A 324 -20.84 -12.78 10.81
C SER A 324 -20.25 -11.64 9.96
N PHE A 325 -20.13 -11.81 8.65
CA PHE A 325 -19.51 -10.84 7.74
C PHE A 325 -20.45 -10.49 6.61
N GLN A 326 -20.65 -9.19 6.39
CA GLN A 326 -21.36 -8.69 5.21
C GLN A 326 -20.34 -8.04 4.28
N VAL A 327 -19.90 -8.77 3.27
CA VAL A 327 -19.16 -8.18 2.16
C VAL A 327 -20.10 -7.26 1.40
N LYS A 328 -20.11 -5.98 1.77
CA LYS A 328 -20.69 -4.91 0.95
C LYS A 328 -19.57 -4.37 0.07
N GLU A 329 -19.80 -4.34 -1.24
CA GLU A 329 -18.95 -3.56 -2.14
C GLU A 329 -18.92 -2.12 -1.62
N ALA A 330 -17.74 -1.60 -1.30
CA ALA A 330 -17.64 -0.19 -0.94
C ALA A 330 -18.10 0.68 -2.13
N PRO A 331 -18.68 1.88 -1.88
CA PRO A 331 -18.96 2.84 -2.94
C PRO A 331 -17.71 3.10 -3.78
N ARG A 332 -17.92 3.32 -5.09
CA ARG A 332 -16.94 3.31 -6.22
C ARG A 332 -15.84 4.38 -6.17
N ASP A 333 -15.46 4.86 -4.99
CA ASP A 333 -14.73 6.12 -4.82
C ASP A 333 -13.20 5.98 -4.79
N ASP A 334 -12.67 4.75 -4.66
CA ASP A 334 -11.22 4.47 -4.71
C ASP A 334 -10.86 3.78 -6.05
N CYS A 335 -10.50 4.58 -7.07
CA CYS A 335 -10.15 4.05 -8.38
C CYS A 335 -8.65 4.13 -8.65
N TRP A 336 -8.06 2.96 -8.92
CA TRP A 336 -6.72 2.86 -9.45
C TRP A 336 -6.77 2.96 -10.96
N MET A 337 -5.71 3.51 -11.53
CA MET A 337 -5.62 3.73 -12.96
C MET A 337 -4.25 3.29 -13.43
N PHE A 338 -4.23 2.56 -14.55
CA PHE A 338 -3.03 1.93 -15.08
C PHE A 338 -2.80 2.31 -16.53
N LYS A 339 -1.54 2.36 -16.93
CA LYS A 339 -1.15 2.60 -18.32
C LYS A 339 0.11 1.82 -18.65
N SER A 340 0.07 1.02 -19.70
CA SER A 340 1.28 0.49 -20.32
C SER A 340 1.91 1.56 -21.23
N LEU A 341 3.19 1.81 -21.02
CA LEU A 341 4.00 2.78 -21.75
C LEU A 341 4.89 2.11 -22.81
N ALA A 342 5.33 0.88 -22.55
CA ALA A 342 6.17 0.10 -23.43
C ALA A 342 5.97 -1.41 -23.19
N PRO A 343 6.22 -2.27 -24.21
CA PRO A 343 6.39 -3.70 -24.04
C PRO A 343 7.43 -4.04 -22.98
N CYS A 344 7.15 -5.04 -22.14
CA CYS A 344 8.11 -5.53 -21.16
C CYS A 344 7.80 -6.97 -20.72
N VAL A 345 8.75 -7.57 -20.02
CA VAL A 345 8.63 -8.92 -19.46
C VAL A 345 8.71 -8.79 -17.94
N ALA A 346 7.64 -9.21 -17.26
CA ALA A 346 7.63 -9.30 -15.80
C ALA A 346 8.62 -10.38 -15.34
N LYS A 347 9.36 -10.08 -14.28
CA LYS A 347 10.41 -10.95 -13.75
C LYS A 347 9.94 -11.60 -12.45
N PRO A 348 10.41 -12.81 -12.10
CA PRO A 348 10.19 -13.37 -10.77
C PRO A 348 10.69 -12.43 -9.66
N LYS A 349 10.03 -12.46 -8.50
CA LYS A 349 10.54 -11.82 -7.28
C LYS A 349 11.94 -12.36 -6.96
N SER A 350 12.89 -11.50 -6.61
CA SER A 350 14.29 -11.90 -6.33
C SER A 350 14.41 -12.96 -5.24
N ASN A 351 13.41 -13.06 -4.35
CA ASN A 351 13.41 -13.93 -3.17
C ASN A 351 12.49 -15.16 -3.32
N SER A 352 11.88 -15.40 -4.49
CA SER A 352 11.02 -16.58 -4.64
C SER A 352 11.86 -17.85 -4.76
N ALA A 353 11.99 -18.60 -3.66
CA ALA A 353 12.70 -19.87 -3.59
C ALA A 353 12.02 -21.02 -4.36
N SER A 354 10.93 -20.78 -5.09
CA SER A 354 10.26 -21.83 -5.84
C SER A 354 11.03 -22.13 -7.13
N SER A 355 11.51 -23.38 -7.24
CA SER A 355 12.11 -23.98 -8.43
C SER A 355 11.10 -24.22 -9.58
N ALA A 356 9.92 -23.62 -9.50
CA ALA A 356 8.91 -23.72 -10.55
C ALA A 356 9.38 -22.91 -11.76
N ALA A 357 9.33 -23.52 -12.94
CA ALA A 357 9.74 -22.97 -14.23
C ALA A 357 9.50 -21.46 -14.31
N THR A 358 10.54 -20.72 -14.73
CA THR A 358 10.62 -19.26 -14.90
C THR A 358 9.45 -18.74 -15.73
N ALA A 359 8.28 -18.63 -15.11
CA ALA A 359 7.08 -18.14 -15.75
C ALA A 359 7.33 -16.67 -16.04
N THR A 360 7.52 -16.33 -17.31
CA THR A 360 7.63 -14.95 -17.75
C THR A 360 6.29 -14.52 -18.31
N THR A 361 5.76 -13.40 -17.82
CA THR A 361 4.55 -12.81 -18.40
C THR A 361 4.97 -11.58 -19.21
N THR A 362 4.64 -11.59 -20.49
CA THR A 362 4.88 -10.44 -21.38
C THR A 362 3.71 -9.46 -21.27
N ILE A 363 4.02 -8.21 -20.97
CA ILE A 363 3.08 -7.10 -20.86
C ILE A 363 3.32 -6.14 -22.03
N ASN A 364 2.46 -6.22 -23.04
CA ASN A 364 2.55 -5.37 -24.25
C ASN A 364 1.45 -4.31 -24.31
N THR A 365 0.40 -4.46 -23.51
CA THR A 365 -0.75 -3.56 -23.48
C THR A 365 -1.22 -3.36 -22.05
N THR A 366 -1.97 -2.27 -21.81
CA THR A 366 -2.63 -2.05 -20.52
C THR A 366 -3.58 -3.21 -20.19
N GLN A 367 -4.24 -3.82 -21.18
CA GLN A 367 -5.12 -4.97 -20.93
C GLN A 367 -4.35 -6.21 -20.45
N ASN A 368 -3.15 -6.47 -20.98
CA ASN A 368 -2.30 -7.55 -20.49
C ASN A 368 -1.82 -7.29 -19.05
N LEU A 369 -1.49 -6.04 -18.73
CA LEU A 369 -1.17 -5.63 -17.36
C LEU A 369 -2.34 -5.91 -16.41
N LEU A 370 -3.55 -5.46 -16.76
CA LEU A 370 -4.74 -5.68 -15.94
C LEU A 370 -5.07 -7.17 -15.79
N ALA A 371 -4.87 -7.98 -16.83
CA ALA A 371 -5.02 -9.42 -16.74
C ALA A 371 -3.97 -10.06 -15.79
N ALA A 372 -2.72 -9.59 -15.83
CA ALA A 372 -1.64 -10.07 -14.96
C ALA A 372 -1.80 -9.62 -13.49
N LEU A 373 -2.51 -8.52 -13.24
CA LEU A 373 -2.92 -8.09 -11.91
C LEU A 373 -4.06 -8.95 -11.35
N GLY A 374 -4.96 -9.44 -12.21
CA GLY A 374 -6.11 -10.24 -11.81
C GLY A 374 -7.35 -9.42 -11.40
N PRO A 375 -8.48 -10.09 -11.13
CA PRO A 375 -9.72 -9.45 -10.66
C PRO A 375 -9.57 -8.86 -9.25
N ASP A 376 -8.83 -9.55 -8.39
CA ASP A 376 -8.73 -9.26 -6.95
C ASP A 376 -7.41 -8.58 -6.61
N PHE A 377 -6.93 -7.66 -7.46
CA PHE A 377 -5.74 -6.88 -7.11
C PHE A 377 -6.04 -6.00 -5.89
N GLY A 378 -5.02 -5.79 -5.06
CA GLY A 378 -5.09 -4.95 -3.88
C GLY A 378 -3.93 -3.97 -3.84
N PHE A 379 -4.13 -2.87 -3.13
CA PHE A 379 -3.05 -1.99 -2.71
C PHE A 379 -3.04 -1.92 -1.19
N CYS A 380 -1.85 -1.88 -0.61
CA CYS A 380 -1.70 -1.62 0.81
C CYS A 380 -1.63 -0.10 0.99
N ARG A 381 -2.42 0.48 1.89
CA ARG A 381 -2.41 1.95 2.10
C ARG A 381 -1.08 2.49 2.64
N THR A 382 -0.25 1.61 3.17
CA THR A 382 1.14 1.90 3.56
C THR A 382 2.08 2.09 2.37
N ASP A 383 1.61 1.86 1.15
CA ASP A 383 2.32 2.24 -0.06
C ASP A 383 2.31 3.77 -0.21
N ALA A 384 3.47 4.35 -0.53
CA ALA A 384 3.67 5.78 -0.72
C ALA A 384 3.24 6.13 -2.14
N TYR A 385 2.28 7.04 -2.26
CA TYR A 385 1.82 7.59 -3.55
C TYR A 385 1.31 9.02 -3.39
#